data_AF-A0A928DIF8-F1
#
_entry.id   AF-A0A928DIF8-F1
#
_cell.length_a   1.000
_cell.length_b   1.000
_cell.length_c   1.000
_cell.angle_alpha   90.00
_cell.angle_beta   90.00
_cell.angle_gamma   90.00
#
_symmetry.space_group_name_H-M   'P 1'
#
loop_
_entity.id
_entity.type
_entity.pdbx_description
1 polymer ?
#
loop_
_entity_poly.entity_id
_entity_poly.type
_entity_poly.pdbx_seq_one_letter_code
_entity_poly.pdbx_strand_id
1 'polypeptide(L)'
;MKKLLLSAFITVLATVSVFAQQIKGGGFTPSTIAPGETAKYTIILEGLRGSIDQSAIPMPQGLKIVGTSSGHRMSIINGKTSSQTELIYFVHASDEGQFTVPEWHVEYNKKKYAIAPAKLIVDKNATPQQSQQNPFFDDDDDAFGFPSIFQRMRNMQNVRMQNIQQAQDQRKRELGKLSDHISLKLELPKKKIYVGEAIPCKLVFSFSKELANEGFKIARIFPQVNKSDAFDCTIFEDKYKTKIDDNGNNTISYDLLVTPLKAGSYNLDFNTNGIFVQEFSANPFSITFGMPNQIPFETSTDDKNITVSDLPEKDKPASFNGAVGKFSLSSMKVEPESISVGEPCIVSVDVMGMGNFTRVKAPSFEKHPDWKTYGAKSSFADESNGMQYVGIKNFRYTIVPKKPDLTKTPKIEFSFFDPEKEQYQTLSLDGANISVAPTGVVQTKVESKQTNEKSPEPNFDKIINTQNVSGDTSLFKSPLFWIIQILILLAVAIFIVAKTNKLKLENDPIYAKKIRSQKNALHFLKLAKKATENNDTALFLENARKTIQNALAASSQTESDAILLRQAIEIMLEKGFQQEDIDTISTFFAGVDAINYGGLDKSSINIKELMQNLKKIHTQLK
;
A
#
# COMPACT_ATOMS: atom_id res chain seq x y z
N MET A 1 -12.97 -42.44 17.78
CA MET A 1 -12.24 -41.56 18.72
C MET A 1 -11.17 -40.66 18.07
N LYS A 2 -10.42 -41.11 17.05
CA LYS A 2 -9.40 -40.25 16.38
C LYS A 2 -9.94 -39.06 15.57
N LYS A 3 -11.19 -39.09 15.10
CA LYS A 3 -11.83 -37.95 14.39
C LYS A 3 -12.36 -36.85 15.32
N LEU A 4 -12.69 -37.19 16.57
CA LEU A 4 -13.19 -36.25 17.58
C LEU A 4 -12.07 -35.45 18.26
N LEU A 5 -10.86 -36.04 18.36
CA LEU A 5 -9.67 -35.33 18.85
C LEU A 5 -9.11 -34.34 17.81
N LEU A 6 -9.27 -34.64 16.51
CA LEU A 6 -8.87 -33.73 15.43
C LEU A 6 -9.83 -32.53 15.31
N SER A 7 -11.14 -32.74 15.51
CA SER A 7 -12.10 -31.63 15.57
C SER A 7 -11.89 -30.77 16.81
N ALA A 8 -11.62 -31.38 17.98
CA ALA A 8 -11.34 -30.64 19.22
C ALA A 8 -10.07 -29.77 19.12
N PHE A 9 -9.02 -30.26 18.47
CA PHE A 9 -7.77 -29.52 18.25
C PHE A 9 -7.93 -28.36 17.25
N ILE A 10 -8.85 -28.49 16.28
CA ILE A 10 -9.19 -27.41 15.33
C ILE A 10 -10.11 -26.36 15.99
N THR A 11 -11.02 -26.75 16.88
CA THR A 11 -11.88 -25.79 17.61
C THR A 11 -11.16 -24.97 18.67
N VAL A 12 -10.10 -25.48 19.31
CA VAL A 12 -9.32 -24.70 20.30
C VAL A 12 -8.43 -23.64 19.63
N LEU A 13 -8.11 -23.80 18.34
CA LEU A 13 -7.38 -22.79 17.55
C LEU A 13 -8.30 -21.70 16.95
N ALA A 14 -9.62 -21.84 17.09
CA ALA A 14 -10.61 -20.91 16.57
C ALA A 14 -11.32 -20.13 17.69
N THR A 15 -10.59 -19.69 18.71
CA THR A 15 -11.04 -18.51 19.49
C THR A 15 -10.60 -17.26 18.74
N VAL A 16 -11.25 -17.01 17.60
CA VAL A 16 -11.26 -15.68 17.01
C VAL A 16 -11.97 -14.80 18.04
N SER A 17 -11.20 -14.01 18.78
CA SER A 17 -11.77 -12.84 19.44
C SER A 17 -12.40 -12.04 18.32
N VAL A 18 -13.73 -12.02 18.26
CA VAL A 18 -14.47 -11.17 17.32
C VAL A 18 -14.13 -9.74 17.74
N PHE A 19 -13.11 -9.15 17.12
CA PHE A 19 -12.86 -7.72 17.25
C PHE A 19 -14.07 -7.02 16.62
N ALA A 20 -14.72 -6.17 17.39
CA ALA A 20 -15.77 -5.31 16.85
C ALA A 20 -15.13 -4.45 15.76
N GLN A 21 -15.52 -4.69 14.50
CA GLN A 21 -15.14 -3.84 13.38
C GLN A 21 -15.89 -2.52 13.56
N GLN A 22 -15.15 -1.43 13.71
CA GLN A 22 -15.75 -0.11 13.90
C GLN A 22 -14.97 0.95 13.12
N ILE A 23 -15.68 1.94 12.59
CA ILE A 23 -15.11 3.14 12.01
C ILE A 23 -15.49 4.31 12.91
N LYS A 24 -14.52 5.10 13.35
CA LYS A 24 -14.73 6.28 14.21
C LYS A 24 -14.02 7.50 13.62
N GLY A 25 -14.58 8.68 13.86
CA GLY A 25 -13.90 9.95 13.57
C GLY A 25 -12.89 10.28 14.67
N GLY A 26 -11.64 10.52 14.29
CA GLY A 26 -10.56 10.98 15.18
C GLY A 26 -10.55 12.51 15.37
N GLY A 27 -11.34 13.26 14.60
CA GLY A 27 -11.44 14.72 14.72
C GLY A 27 -10.33 15.49 14.01
N PHE A 28 -10.26 16.80 14.27
CA PHE A 28 -9.22 17.71 13.77
C PHE A 28 -8.07 17.86 14.76
N THR A 29 -6.84 17.68 14.27
CA THR A 29 -5.61 17.85 15.06
C THR A 29 -4.61 18.73 14.29
N PRO A 30 -4.25 19.92 14.79
CA PRO A 30 -4.87 20.62 15.93
C PRO A 30 -6.32 21.03 15.64
N SER A 31 -7.11 21.27 16.69
CA SER A 31 -8.52 21.69 16.58
C SER A 31 -8.70 23.19 16.31
N THR A 32 -7.60 23.96 16.42
CA THR A 32 -7.52 25.39 16.10
C THR A 32 -6.28 25.65 15.23
N ILE A 33 -6.42 26.40 14.14
CA ILE A 33 -5.33 26.75 13.21
C ILE A 33 -5.40 28.21 12.79
N ALA A 34 -4.28 28.78 12.33
CA ALA A 34 -4.29 30.10 11.69
C ALA A 34 -4.73 30.00 10.21
N PRO A 35 -5.26 31.09 9.59
CA PRO A 35 -5.58 31.10 8.16
C PRO A 35 -4.36 30.77 7.31
N GLY A 36 -4.50 29.84 6.35
CA GLY A 36 -3.40 29.37 5.51
C GLY A 36 -2.63 28.15 6.06
N GLU A 37 -2.90 27.74 7.30
CA GLU A 37 -2.34 26.50 7.88
C GLU A 37 -3.21 25.28 7.56
N THR A 38 -2.72 24.09 7.93
CA THR A 38 -3.37 22.81 7.65
C THR A 38 -3.61 22.02 8.93
N ALA A 39 -4.85 21.57 9.14
CA ALA A 39 -5.22 20.64 10.20
C ALA A 39 -5.34 19.20 9.68
N LYS A 40 -5.10 18.20 10.53
CA LYS A 40 -5.32 16.78 10.20
C LYS A 40 -6.73 16.37 10.58
N TYR A 41 -7.56 16.01 9.62
CA TYR A 41 -8.83 15.33 9.86
C TYR A 41 -8.60 13.81 9.82
N THR A 42 -8.76 13.13 10.95
CA THR A 42 -8.41 11.70 11.09
C THR A 42 -9.66 10.82 11.12
N ILE A 43 -9.65 9.69 10.41
CA ILE A 43 -10.65 8.62 10.49
C ILE A 43 -9.94 7.33 10.93
N ILE A 44 -10.47 6.64 11.93
CA ILE A 44 -9.87 5.44 12.52
C ILE A 44 -10.71 4.23 12.15
N LEU A 45 -10.07 3.25 11.51
CA LEU A 45 -10.63 1.96 11.12
C LEU A 45 -10.13 0.89 12.12
N GLU A 46 -10.95 0.51 13.08
CA GLU A 46 -10.64 -0.55 14.06
C GLU A 46 -10.92 -1.93 13.45
N GLY A 47 -9.89 -2.77 13.31
CA GLY A 47 -10.01 -4.12 12.74
C GLY A 47 -10.32 -4.17 11.23
N LEU A 48 -10.25 -3.03 10.54
CA LEU A 48 -10.55 -2.87 9.11
C LEU A 48 -9.35 -2.26 8.35
N ARG A 49 -9.29 -2.51 7.04
CA ARG A 49 -8.25 -1.98 6.13
C ARG A 49 -8.88 -1.45 4.84
N GLY A 50 -8.42 -0.32 4.34
CA GLY A 50 -8.90 0.23 3.07
C GLY A 50 -8.73 1.74 3.04
N SER A 51 -9.24 2.36 1.97
CA SER A 51 -9.35 3.80 1.81
C SER A 51 -10.83 4.21 1.83
N ILE A 52 -11.09 5.46 2.21
CA ILE A 52 -12.40 6.09 2.05
C ILE A 52 -12.25 7.13 0.94
N ASP A 53 -13.18 7.11 -0.02
CA ASP A 53 -13.24 8.12 -1.07
C ASP A 53 -13.37 9.51 -0.44
N GLN A 54 -12.47 10.40 -0.82
CA GLN A 54 -12.43 11.77 -0.35
C GLN A 54 -13.73 12.51 -0.68
N SER A 55 -14.37 12.18 -1.82
CA SER A 55 -15.62 12.82 -2.25
C SER A 55 -16.80 12.53 -1.32
N ALA A 56 -16.71 11.45 -0.53
CA ALA A 56 -17.75 11.04 0.42
C ALA A 56 -17.71 11.84 1.73
N ILE A 57 -16.64 12.62 1.99
CA ILE A 57 -16.52 13.43 3.20
C ILE A 57 -17.22 14.77 2.96
N PRO A 58 -18.29 15.11 3.70
CA PRO A 58 -19.03 16.36 3.50
C PRO A 58 -18.28 17.55 4.10
N MET A 59 -17.22 17.99 3.42
CA MET A 59 -16.44 19.15 3.84
C MET A 59 -17.27 20.43 3.68
N PRO A 60 -17.35 21.29 4.72
CA PRO A 60 -18.06 22.55 4.63
C PRO A 60 -17.33 23.53 3.70
N GLN A 61 -18.09 24.47 3.13
CA GLN A 61 -17.53 25.54 2.29
C GLN A 61 -16.47 26.33 3.07
N GLY A 62 -15.29 26.51 2.49
CA GLY A 62 -14.12 27.16 3.14
C GLY A 62 -13.03 26.18 3.58
N LEU A 63 -13.33 24.89 3.70
CA LEU A 63 -12.32 23.83 3.94
C LEU A 63 -12.03 23.05 2.66
N LYS A 64 -10.75 22.81 2.38
CA LYS A 64 -10.30 21.98 1.25
C LYS A 64 -9.31 20.93 1.72
N ILE A 65 -9.51 19.69 1.31
CA ILE A 65 -8.53 18.63 1.53
C ILE A 65 -7.40 18.82 0.50
N VAL A 66 -6.17 19.01 0.98
CA VAL A 66 -4.97 19.30 0.18
C VAL A 66 -3.99 18.12 0.12
N GLY A 67 -4.26 17.05 0.88
CA GLY A 67 -3.47 15.83 0.85
C GLY A 67 -4.08 14.73 1.69
N THR A 68 -3.61 13.50 1.48
CA THR A 68 -4.03 12.33 2.28
C THR A 68 -2.82 11.49 2.69
N SER A 69 -2.96 10.79 3.81
CA SER A 69 -1.96 9.85 4.33
C SER A 69 -2.70 8.73 5.05
N SER A 70 -2.06 7.57 5.19
CA SER A 70 -2.61 6.49 6.00
C SER A 70 -1.51 5.83 6.83
N GLY A 71 -1.86 5.42 8.05
CA GLY A 71 -0.95 4.79 8.99
C GLY A 71 -1.57 3.53 9.58
N HIS A 72 -0.75 2.52 9.85
CA HIS A 72 -1.19 1.30 10.52
C HIS A 72 -0.59 1.22 11.91
N ARG A 73 -1.44 1.06 12.93
CA ARG A 73 -1.01 0.93 14.32
C ARG A 73 -1.51 -0.40 14.87
N MET A 74 -0.58 -1.19 15.40
CA MET A 74 -0.90 -2.41 16.15
C MET A 74 -0.55 -2.19 17.61
N SER A 75 -1.45 -2.59 18.50
CA SER A 75 -1.24 -2.60 19.94
C SER A 75 -1.58 -3.97 20.50
N ILE A 76 -0.81 -4.43 21.47
CA ILE A 76 -0.99 -5.72 22.14
C ILE A 76 -1.09 -5.42 23.63
N ILE A 77 -2.30 -5.49 24.19
CA ILE A 77 -2.56 -5.21 25.60
C ILE A 77 -3.14 -6.49 26.23
N ASN A 78 -2.51 -6.99 27.29
CA ASN A 78 -2.94 -8.20 28.02
C ASN A 78 -3.24 -9.41 27.12
N GLY A 79 -2.39 -9.65 26.10
CA GLY A 79 -2.54 -10.78 25.18
C GLY A 79 -3.63 -10.63 24.10
N LYS A 80 -4.34 -9.50 24.06
CA LYS A 80 -5.29 -9.17 22.98
C LYS A 80 -4.64 -8.23 21.97
N THR A 81 -4.58 -8.65 20.71
CA THR A 81 -4.01 -7.89 19.60
C THR A 81 -5.06 -6.98 18.97
N SER A 82 -4.99 -5.67 19.20
CA SER A 82 -5.83 -4.68 18.49
C SER A 82 -5.06 -4.07 17.32
N SER A 83 -5.68 -4.04 16.14
CA SER A 83 -5.12 -3.46 14.91
C SER A 83 -6.03 -2.34 14.44
N GLN A 84 -5.48 -1.16 14.18
CA GLN A 84 -6.21 0.00 13.68
C GLN A 84 -5.48 0.62 12.48
N THR A 85 -6.25 1.10 11.50
CA THR A 85 -5.75 1.87 10.37
C THR A 85 -6.24 3.31 10.51
N GLU A 86 -5.33 4.27 10.54
CA GLU A 86 -5.64 5.70 10.60
C GLU A 86 -5.56 6.28 9.18
N LEU A 87 -6.66 6.87 8.71
CA LEU A 87 -6.72 7.64 7.47
C LEU A 87 -6.67 9.12 7.85
N ILE A 88 -5.68 9.84 7.31
CA ILE A 88 -5.40 11.23 7.65
C ILE A 88 -5.64 12.08 6.41
N TYR A 89 -6.53 13.05 6.51
CA TYR A 89 -6.82 14.04 5.49
C TYR A 89 -6.26 15.38 5.94
N PHE A 90 -5.35 15.95 5.15
CA PHE A 90 -4.80 17.28 5.40
C PHE A 90 -5.79 18.32 4.90
N VAL A 91 -6.35 19.12 5.80
CA VAL A 91 -7.41 20.10 5.51
C VAL A 91 -6.86 21.50 5.68
N HIS A 92 -6.91 22.26 4.58
CA HIS A 92 -6.53 23.66 4.53
C HIS A 92 -7.76 24.56 4.66
N ALA A 93 -7.64 25.61 5.47
CA ALA A 93 -8.67 26.63 5.65
C ALA A 93 -8.16 27.99 5.16
N SER A 94 -8.94 28.66 4.30
CA SER A 94 -8.56 29.95 3.71
C SER A 94 -9.18 31.15 4.43
N ASP A 95 -10.39 30.97 4.96
CA ASP A 95 -11.16 32.02 5.62
C ASP A 95 -11.23 31.79 7.13
N GLU A 96 -11.27 32.88 7.89
CA GLU A 96 -11.51 32.82 9.33
C GLU A 96 -12.93 32.35 9.63
N GLY A 97 -13.07 31.62 10.73
CA GLY A 97 -14.38 31.18 11.21
C GLY A 97 -14.37 29.80 11.82
N GLN A 98 -15.56 29.37 12.20
CA GLN A 98 -15.79 28.06 12.80
C GLN A 98 -16.41 27.13 11.76
N PHE A 99 -15.67 26.11 11.38
CA PHE A 99 -16.10 25.11 10.40
C PHE A 99 -16.46 23.82 11.12
N THR A 100 -17.56 23.20 10.72
CA THR A 100 -18.00 21.91 11.29
C THR A 100 -18.29 20.94 10.15
N VAL A 101 -17.57 19.81 10.15
CA VAL A 101 -17.92 18.66 9.33
C VAL A 101 -19.12 17.99 10.01
N PRO A 102 -20.30 17.92 9.37
CA PRO A 102 -21.49 17.35 9.97
C PRO A 102 -21.33 15.84 10.17
N GLU A 103 -22.22 15.22 10.94
CA GLU A 103 -22.27 13.76 11.02
C GLU A 103 -22.52 13.16 9.63
N TRP A 104 -21.77 12.11 9.29
CA TRP A 104 -21.88 11.49 7.98
C TRP A 104 -21.64 9.98 8.03
N HIS A 105 -22.03 9.29 6.97
CA HIS A 105 -22.01 7.84 6.92
C HIS A 105 -21.03 7.35 5.86
N VAL A 106 -20.22 6.36 6.22
CA VAL A 106 -19.36 5.66 5.27
C VAL A 106 -19.85 4.23 5.10
N GLU A 107 -19.94 3.78 3.84
CA GLU A 107 -20.29 2.40 3.52
C GLU A 107 -19.01 1.59 3.27
N TYR A 108 -18.84 0.50 4.03
CA TYR A 108 -17.71 -0.40 3.90
C TYR A 108 -18.21 -1.85 4.00
N ASN A 109 -17.91 -2.69 3.00
CA ASN A 109 -18.42 -4.06 2.87
C ASN A 109 -19.95 -4.17 3.04
N LYS A 110 -20.72 -3.25 2.44
CA LYS A 110 -22.19 -3.17 2.52
C LYS A 110 -22.76 -2.91 3.92
N LYS A 111 -21.92 -2.51 4.89
CA LYS A 111 -22.33 -2.01 6.22
C LYS A 111 -22.08 -0.51 6.29
N LYS A 112 -23.04 0.22 6.87
CA LYS A 112 -22.94 1.67 7.09
C LYS A 112 -22.39 1.95 8.48
N TYR A 113 -21.39 2.82 8.57
CA TYR A 113 -20.80 3.29 9.82
C TYR A 113 -20.99 4.80 9.92
N ALA A 114 -21.46 5.27 11.09
CA ALA A 114 -21.64 6.69 11.36
C ALA A 114 -20.33 7.31 11.90
N ILE A 115 -19.97 8.47 11.36
CA ILE A 115 -18.80 9.27 11.75
C ILE A 115 -19.33 10.54 12.41
N ALA A 116 -18.97 10.71 13.69
CA ALA A 116 -19.38 11.84 14.51
C ALA A 116 -18.91 13.19 13.92
N PRO A 117 -19.65 14.28 14.16
CA PRO A 117 -19.29 15.61 13.67
C PRO A 117 -17.97 16.09 14.29
N ALA A 118 -17.19 16.84 13.51
CA ALA A 118 -15.91 17.39 13.96
C ALA A 118 -15.83 18.89 13.67
N LYS A 119 -15.34 19.65 14.65
CA LYS A 119 -15.26 21.11 14.60
C LYS A 119 -13.81 21.57 14.47
N LEU A 120 -13.57 22.54 13.59
CA LEU A 120 -12.29 23.22 13.38
C LEU A 120 -12.50 24.72 13.58
N ILE A 121 -11.64 25.36 14.36
CA ILE A 121 -11.65 26.81 14.60
C ILE A 121 -10.47 27.43 13.85
N VAL A 122 -10.73 28.46 13.04
CA VAL A 122 -9.70 29.18 12.28
C VAL A 122 -9.64 30.61 12.81
N ASP A 123 -8.54 30.93 13.53
CA ASP A 123 -8.35 32.20 14.23
C ASP A 123 -6.94 32.75 13.92
N LYS A 124 -6.85 34.04 13.57
CA LYS A 124 -5.58 34.73 13.32
C LYS A 124 -4.64 34.78 14.52
N ASN A 125 -5.18 34.65 15.73
CA ASN A 125 -4.41 34.61 16.97
C ASN A 125 -4.09 33.18 17.44
N ALA A 126 -4.38 32.17 16.63
CA ALA A 126 -4.04 30.79 16.94
C ALA A 126 -2.52 30.66 17.13
N THR A 127 -2.09 30.43 18.37
CA THR A 127 -0.69 30.10 18.66
C THR A 127 -0.43 28.69 18.14
N PRO A 128 0.65 28.42 17.39
CA PRO A 128 0.96 27.08 16.94
C PRO A 128 1.11 26.17 18.17
N GLN A 129 0.13 25.31 18.39
CA GLN A 129 0.22 24.27 19.41
C GLN A 129 1.34 23.32 18.97
N GLN A 130 2.54 23.50 19.53
CA GLN A 130 3.43 22.37 19.75
C GLN A 130 2.58 21.30 20.44
N SER A 131 2.53 20.12 19.84
CA SER A 131 1.83 18.96 20.41
C SER A 131 2.23 18.83 21.88
N GLN A 132 1.30 19.18 22.78
CA GLN A 132 1.50 19.04 24.21
C GLN A 132 1.81 17.57 24.48
N GLN A 133 3.01 17.33 25.02
CA GLN A 133 3.28 16.11 25.75
C GLN A 133 2.21 15.99 26.84
N ASN A 134 1.55 14.83 26.90
CA ASN A 134 0.60 14.49 27.95
C ASN A 134 1.17 14.86 29.34
N PRO A 135 0.49 15.73 30.12
CA PRO A 135 0.75 15.86 31.54
C PRO A 135 -0.03 14.73 32.22
N PHE A 136 0.53 13.52 32.21
CA PHE A 136 -0.04 12.37 32.93
C PHE A 136 0.84 11.90 34.08
N PHE A 137 1.90 12.64 34.40
CA PHE A 137 2.71 12.40 35.58
C PHE A 137 2.92 13.76 36.24
N ASP A 138 2.05 14.06 37.22
CA ASP A 138 2.38 15.02 38.28
C ASP A 138 3.70 14.58 38.92
N ASP A 139 4.53 15.57 39.21
CA ASP A 139 5.91 15.46 39.70
C ASP A 139 6.00 15.09 41.19
N ASP A 140 4.92 14.61 41.81
CA ASP A 140 4.87 14.33 43.24
C ASP A 140 4.23 12.96 43.50
N ASP A 141 4.99 11.88 43.37
CA ASP A 141 4.86 10.69 44.23
C ASP A 141 6.10 9.79 44.07
N ASP A 142 7.08 10.09 44.92
CA ASP A 142 8.26 9.28 45.19
C ASP A 142 7.87 7.97 45.88
N ALA A 143 8.05 6.83 45.19
CA ALA A 143 8.00 5.52 45.85
C ALA A 143 9.03 4.48 45.36
N PHE A 144 9.69 4.66 44.21
CA PHE A 144 10.66 3.68 43.72
C PHE A 144 11.83 4.36 43.00
N GLY A 145 12.95 4.53 43.72
CA GLY A 145 14.15 5.22 43.25
C GLY A 145 14.84 4.58 42.04
N PHE A 146 14.46 5.00 40.83
CA PHE A 146 15.19 4.73 39.60
C PHE A 146 15.64 6.03 38.88
N PRO A 147 16.65 6.76 39.40
CA PRO A 147 17.23 7.89 38.69
C PRO A 147 18.27 7.40 37.69
N SER A 148 17.88 7.08 36.44
CA SER A 148 18.84 7.01 35.31
C SER A 148 18.23 6.69 33.94
N ILE A 149 17.11 5.96 33.89
CA ILE A 149 16.59 5.46 32.60
C ILE A 149 15.77 6.54 31.88
N PHE A 150 14.90 7.26 32.60
CA PHE A 150 14.06 8.30 32.02
C PHE A 150 14.85 9.54 31.57
N GLN A 151 15.85 9.95 32.32
CA GLN A 151 16.74 11.06 31.95
C GLN A 151 17.62 10.72 30.74
N ARG A 152 18.10 9.46 30.64
CA ARG A 152 18.78 8.96 29.43
C ARG A 152 17.85 8.92 28.23
N MET A 153 16.58 8.57 28.40
CA MET A 153 15.61 8.52 27.31
C MET A 153 15.25 9.91 26.79
N ARG A 154 15.08 10.90 27.69
CA ARG A 154 14.88 12.32 27.34
C ARG A 154 16.10 12.90 26.62
N ASN A 155 17.31 12.61 27.09
CA ASN A 155 18.54 13.01 26.38
C ASN A 155 18.68 12.32 25.02
N MET A 156 18.30 11.05 24.88
CA MET A 156 18.30 10.35 23.59
C MET A 156 17.26 10.93 22.61
N GLN A 157 16.10 11.35 23.11
CA GLN A 157 15.08 12.03 22.32
C GLN A 157 15.53 13.42 21.88
N ASN A 158 16.17 14.20 22.76
CA ASN A 158 16.73 15.51 22.42
C ASN A 158 17.85 15.40 21.38
N VAL A 159 18.75 14.43 21.54
CA VAL A 159 19.81 14.14 20.54
C VAL A 159 19.19 13.66 19.23
N ARG A 160 18.12 12.85 19.24
CA ARG A 160 17.39 12.48 18.01
C ARG A 160 16.75 13.68 17.32
N MET A 161 16.10 14.58 18.06
CA MET A 161 15.53 15.81 17.51
C MET A 161 16.61 16.70 16.89
N GLN A 162 17.75 16.85 17.58
CA GLN A 162 18.88 17.63 17.09
C GLN A 162 19.52 16.99 15.86
N ASN A 163 19.65 15.65 15.82
CA ASN A 163 20.10 14.92 14.64
C ASN A 163 19.10 15.01 13.48
N ILE A 164 17.78 15.04 13.75
CA ILE A 164 16.75 15.22 12.72
C ILE A 164 16.81 16.63 12.14
N GLN A 165 16.97 17.66 12.97
CA GLN A 165 17.15 19.04 12.52
C GLN A 165 18.46 19.24 11.76
N GLN A 166 19.58 18.71 12.26
CA GLN A 166 20.86 18.73 11.55
C GLN A 166 20.78 17.96 10.23
N ALA A 167 20.09 16.82 10.19
CA ALA A 167 19.82 16.11 8.95
C ALA A 167 18.90 16.92 8.03
N GLN A 168 17.95 17.72 8.53
CA GLN A 168 17.13 18.63 7.71
C GLN A 168 17.96 19.79 7.14
N ASP A 169 18.87 20.37 7.92
CA ASP A 169 19.76 21.44 7.48
C ASP A 169 20.83 20.95 6.49
N GLN A 170 21.39 19.75 6.72
CA GLN A 170 22.25 19.07 5.75
C GLN A 170 21.48 18.72 4.48
N ARG A 171 20.25 18.18 4.60
CA ARG A 171 19.36 17.93 3.46
C ARG A 171 19.10 19.20 2.65
N LYS A 172 18.84 20.34 3.29
CA LYS A 172 18.62 21.61 2.59
C LYS A 172 19.87 22.09 1.82
N ARG A 173 21.07 21.78 2.32
CA ARG A 173 22.35 22.04 1.64
C ARG A 173 22.64 21.04 0.51
N GLU A 174 22.22 19.78 0.65
CA GLU A 174 22.32 18.75 -0.39
C GLU A 174 21.30 18.95 -1.51
N LEU A 175 20.07 19.38 -1.20
CA LEU A 175 19.04 19.73 -2.20
C LEU A 175 19.48 20.86 -3.14
N GLY A 176 20.27 21.82 -2.63
CA GLY A 176 20.87 22.88 -3.46
C GLY A 176 21.91 22.38 -4.47
N LYS A 177 22.45 21.17 -4.29
CA LYS A 177 23.25 20.47 -5.30
C LYS A 177 22.39 19.56 -6.19
N LEU A 178 21.33 18.97 -5.64
CA LEU A 178 20.47 18.03 -6.36
C LEU A 178 19.77 18.68 -7.58
N SER A 179 19.37 19.94 -7.47
CA SER A 179 18.77 20.71 -8.57
C SER A 179 19.65 20.78 -9.81
N ASP A 180 20.98 20.79 -9.65
CA ASP A 180 21.94 20.87 -10.78
C ASP A 180 22.05 19.53 -11.52
N HIS A 181 21.62 18.45 -10.87
CA HIS A 181 21.71 17.08 -11.37
C HIS A 181 20.36 16.53 -11.83
N ILE A 182 19.28 17.32 -11.77
CA ILE A 182 17.96 16.94 -12.27
C ILE A 182 17.45 17.99 -13.25
N SER A 183 16.70 17.58 -14.26
CA SER A 183 16.03 18.52 -15.14
C SER A 183 14.69 17.97 -15.63
N LEU A 184 13.76 18.87 -15.91
CA LEU A 184 12.48 18.55 -16.53
C LEU A 184 12.37 19.30 -17.85
N LYS A 185 12.09 18.59 -18.94
CA LYS A 185 12.02 19.17 -20.28
C LYS A 185 10.72 18.79 -20.99
N LEU A 186 10.06 19.80 -21.56
CA LEU A 186 8.91 19.61 -22.43
C LEU A 186 9.34 19.52 -23.91
N GLU A 187 9.24 18.33 -24.47
CA GLU A 187 9.44 18.07 -25.89
C GLU A 187 8.14 18.30 -26.67
N LEU A 188 8.08 19.47 -27.32
CA LEU A 188 7.03 19.83 -28.25
C LEU A 188 7.50 19.48 -29.68
N PRO A 189 6.73 18.68 -30.44
CA PRO A 189 7.15 18.24 -31.77
C PRO A 189 7.16 19.39 -32.80
N LYS A 190 6.47 20.49 -32.51
CA LYS A 190 6.32 21.64 -33.41
C LYS A 190 6.28 22.96 -32.65
N LYS A 191 6.68 24.04 -33.33
CA LYS A 191 6.73 25.40 -32.79
C LYS A 191 5.43 26.19 -33.00
N LYS A 192 4.78 25.99 -34.15
CA LYS A 192 3.53 26.66 -34.51
C LYS A 192 2.37 25.72 -34.24
N ILE A 193 1.39 26.21 -33.48
CA ILE A 193 0.25 25.43 -33.04
C ILE A 193 -1.03 26.24 -33.19
N TYR A 194 -2.15 25.56 -33.41
CA TYR A 194 -3.43 26.20 -33.69
C TYR A 194 -4.46 25.94 -32.58
N VAL A 195 -5.34 26.90 -32.33
CA VAL A 195 -6.44 26.72 -31.36
C VAL A 195 -7.26 25.46 -31.67
N GLY A 196 -7.43 24.62 -30.66
CA GLY A 196 -8.18 23.36 -30.73
C GLY A 196 -7.40 22.17 -31.26
N GLU A 197 -6.16 22.34 -31.68
CA GLU A 197 -5.28 21.27 -32.12
C GLU A 197 -4.81 20.39 -30.95
N ALA A 198 -4.99 19.07 -31.01
CA ALA A 198 -4.44 18.17 -30.01
C ALA A 198 -2.99 17.81 -30.38
N ILE A 199 -2.04 17.98 -29.46
CA ILE A 199 -0.61 17.84 -29.73
C ILE A 199 0.00 16.82 -28.78
N PRO A 200 0.38 15.62 -29.28
CA PRO A 200 1.11 14.67 -28.47
C PRO A 200 2.52 15.19 -28.22
N CYS A 201 2.87 15.33 -26.94
CA CYS A 201 4.12 15.85 -26.44
C CYS A 201 4.75 14.83 -25.49
N LYS A 202 6.02 15.03 -25.14
CA LYS A 202 6.68 14.27 -24.08
C LYS A 202 7.20 15.18 -23.01
N LEU A 203 6.93 14.80 -21.76
CA LEU A 203 7.54 15.44 -20.60
C LEU A 203 8.67 14.51 -20.11
N VAL A 204 9.92 14.96 -20.27
CA VAL A 204 11.12 14.17 -19.99
C VAL A 204 11.77 14.69 -18.73
N PHE A 205 11.69 13.90 -17.66
CA PHE A 205 12.52 14.08 -16.48
C PHE A 205 13.87 13.40 -16.70
N SER A 206 14.96 14.06 -16.37
CA SER A 206 16.29 13.46 -16.40
C SER A 206 17.04 13.70 -15.10
N PHE A 207 17.85 12.73 -14.71
CA PHE A 207 18.79 12.88 -13.61
C PHE A 207 20.17 12.36 -13.99
N SER A 208 21.19 12.98 -13.41
CA SER A 208 22.56 12.82 -13.87
C SER A 208 23.12 11.42 -13.60
N LYS A 209 24.12 11.02 -14.38
CA LYS A 209 24.82 9.76 -14.18
C LYS A 209 25.51 9.68 -12.82
N GLU A 210 26.00 10.81 -12.29
CA GLU A 210 26.64 10.89 -10.98
C GLU A 210 25.67 10.44 -9.88
N LEU A 211 24.43 10.95 -9.86
CA LEU A 211 23.40 10.53 -8.91
C LEU A 211 23.09 9.03 -9.05
N ALA A 212 22.99 8.52 -10.28
CA ALA A 212 22.76 7.10 -10.49
C ALA A 212 23.91 6.23 -9.96
N ASN A 213 25.16 6.66 -10.15
CA ASN A 213 26.35 5.97 -9.63
C ASN A 213 26.43 6.01 -8.10
N GLU A 214 25.90 7.06 -7.47
CA GLU A 214 25.76 7.17 -6.01
C GLU A 214 24.59 6.34 -5.43
N GLY A 215 23.92 5.54 -6.27
CA GLY A 215 22.87 4.61 -5.86
C GLY A 215 21.48 5.23 -5.73
N PHE A 216 21.28 6.44 -6.27
CA PHE A 216 19.97 7.07 -6.31
C PHE A 216 19.09 6.43 -7.39
N LYS A 217 17.88 6.03 -6.99
CA LYS A 217 16.81 5.56 -7.87
C LYS A 217 15.56 6.40 -7.66
N ILE A 218 14.80 6.63 -8.72
CA ILE A 218 13.52 7.32 -8.60
C ILE A 218 12.48 6.31 -8.11
N ALA A 219 11.82 6.61 -7.00
CA ALA A 219 10.66 5.85 -6.57
C ALA A 219 9.40 6.27 -7.32
N ARG A 220 9.16 7.58 -7.42
CA ARG A 220 8.00 8.16 -8.10
C ARG A 220 8.21 9.63 -8.41
N ILE A 221 7.59 10.10 -9.49
CA ILE A 221 7.42 11.53 -9.78
C ILE A 221 5.95 11.85 -10.05
N PHE A 222 5.57 13.09 -9.80
CA PHE A 222 4.21 13.63 -9.87
C PHE A 222 4.24 14.91 -10.70
N PRO A 223 4.25 14.80 -12.03
CA PRO A 223 4.24 15.97 -12.91
C PRO A 223 2.89 16.68 -12.80
N GLN A 224 2.89 18.00 -12.71
CA GLN A 224 1.68 18.82 -12.77
C GLN A 224 1.90 19.97 -13.76
N VAL A 225 0.80 20.36 -14.39
CA VAL A 225 0.76 21.52 -15.28
C VAL A 225 0.56 22.76 -14.41
N ASN A 226 1.38 23.78 -14.60
CA ASN A 226 1.12 25.07 -13.96
C ASN A 226 -0.14 25.67 -14.57
N LYS A 227 -1.12 26.03 -13.73
CA LYS A 227 -2.47 26.40 -14.17
C LYS A 227 -2.42 27.52 -15.22
N SER A 228 -2.81 27.20 -16.44
CA SER A 228 -2.96 28.15 -17.54
C SER A 228 -4.32 27.97 -18.18
N ASP A 229 -5.11 29.04 -18.24
CA ASP A 229 -6.44 29.04 -18.90
C ASP A 229 -6.33 28.94 -20.43
N ALA A 230 -5.12 28.93 -20.98
CA ALA A 230 -4.85 28.88 -22.41
C ALA A 230 -4.66 27.46 -22.95
N PHE A 231 -4.38 26.47 -22.09
CA PHE A 231 -4.12 25.09 -22.51
C PHE A 231 -4.92 24.09 -21.67
N ASP A 232 -5.41 23.05 -22.34
CA ASP A 232 -5.87 21.82 -21.72
C ASP A 232 -4.75 20.78 -21.87
N CYS A 233 -4.28 20.23 -20.76
CA CYS A 233 -3.11 19.36 -20.71
C CYS A 233 -3.42 18.08 -19.95
N THR A 234 -3.31 16.94 -20.64
CA THR A 234 -3.58 15.62 -20.07
C THR A 234 -2.29 14.81 -20.00
N ILE A 235 -1.83 14.48 -18.78
CA ILE A 235 -0.65 13.65 -18.54
C ILE A 235 -1.08 12.19 -18.37
N PHE A 236 -0.41 11.27 -19.06
CA PHE A 236 -0.70 9.84 -18.98
C PHE A 236 0.32 9.12 -18.07
N GLU A 237 0.07 9.15 -16.75
CA GLU A 237 1.02 8.69 -15.72
C GLU A 237 1.39 7.20 -15.81
N ASP A 238 0.49 6.35 -16.28
CA ASP A 238 0.70 4.89 -16.35
C ASP A 238 1.63 4.45 -17.49
N LYS A 239 2.18 5.40 -18.27
CA LYS A 239 2.87 5.13 -19.54
C LYS A 239 4.25 5.78 -19.62
N TYR A 240 4.99 5.75 -18.51
CA TYR A 240 6.35 6.28 -18.54
C TYR A 240 7.36 5.29 -19.13
N LYS A 241 8.34 5.81 -19.88
CA LYS A 241 9.46 5.03 -20.41
C LYS A 241 10.74 5.47 -19.73
N THR A 242 11.54 4.51 -19.28
CA THR A 242 12.87 4.80 -18.74
C THR A 242 13.93 4.49 -19.78
N LYS A 243 14.86 5.42 -20.02
CA LYS A 243 15.99 5.25 -20.93
C LYS A 243 17.25 5.90 -20.36
N ILE A 244 18.40 5.57 -20.93
CA ILE A 244 19.64 6.31 -20.73
C ILE A 244 19.84 7.16 -21.99
N ASP A 245 20.03 8.46 -21.81
CA ASP A 245 20.30 9.41 -22.90
C ASP A 245 21.77 9.34 -23.36
N ASP A 246 22.12 9.95 -24.50
CA ASP A 246 23.45 9.95 -25.10
C ASP A 246 24.53 10.48 -24.13
N ASN A 247 24.14 11.38 -23.23
CA ASN A 247 25.00 11.94 -22.17
C ASN A 247 25.18 11.01 -20.96
N GLY A 248 24.60 9.80 -20.97
CA GLY A 248 24.67 8.84 -19.86
C GLY A 248 23.68 9.11 -18.71
N ASN A 249 22.81 10.12 -18.86
CA ASN A 249 21.80 10.49 -17.87
C ASN A 249 20.60 9.53 -17.94
N ASN A 250 19.99 9.24 -16.80
CA ASN A 250 18.77 8.44 -16.74
C ASN A 250 17.58 9.35 -17.00
N THR A 251 16.69 8.95 -17.90
CA THR A 251 15.52 9.71 -18.32
C THR A 251 14.25 8.92 -18.08
N ILE A 252 13.21 9.61 -17.62
CA ILE A 252 11.83 9.13 -17.51
C ILE A 252 10.96 10.03 -18.38
N SER A 253 10.34 9.47 -19.41
CA SER A 253 9.47 10.20 -20.34
C SER A 253 8.00 9.86 -20.11
N TYR A 254 7.17 10.87 -19.90
CA TYR A 254 5.70 10.77 -19.85
C TYR A 254 5.09 11.23 -21.17
N ASP A 255 4.12 10.48 -21.68
CA ASP A 255 3.29 10.93 -22.79
C ASP A 255 2.28 11.97 -22.27
N LEU A 256 2.13 13.06 -23.01
CA LEU A 256 1.29 14.22 -22.68
C LEU A 256 0.47 14.61 -23.91
N LEU A 257 -0.78 15.02 -23.74
CA LEU A 257 -1.56 15.66 -24.79
C LEU A 257 -1.82 17.12 -24.42
N VAL A 258 -1.36 18.06 -25.25
CA VAL A 258 -1.56 19.51 -25.08
C VAL A 258 -2.56 20.00 -26.13
N THR A 259 -3.62 20.65 -25.70
CA THR A 259 -4.62 21.29 -26.57
C THR A 259 -4.73 22.78 -26.23
N PRO A 260 -4.31 23.69 -27.11
CA PRO A 260 -4.49 25.11 -26.88
C PRO A 260 -5.96 25.52 -27.05
N LEU A 261 -6.45 26.36 -26.15
CA LEU A 261 -7.85 26.79 -26.07
C LEU A 261 -8.04 28.23 -26.57
N LYS A 262 -6.98 29.04 -26.56
CA LYS A 262 -6.99 30.47 -26.94
C LYS A 262 -5.76 30.82 -27.75
N ALA A 263 -5.92 31.68 -28.77
CA ALA A 263 -4.79 32.25 -29.50
C ALA A 263 -4.06 33.31 -28.66
N GLY A 264 -2.78 33.51 -28.96
CA GLY A 264 -1.89 34.41 -28.23
C GLY A 264 -0.55 33.77 -27.90
N SER A 265 0.29 34.49 -27.16
CA SER A 265 1.54 33.95 -26.63
C SER A 265 1.37 33.67 -25.14
N TYR A 266 1.60 32.43 -24.75
CA TYR A 266 1.40 31.97 -23.38
C TYR A 266 2.61 31.14 -22.94
N ASN A 267 2.99 31.27 -21.67
CA ASN A 267 3.95 30.36 -21.07
C ASN A 267 3.25 29.01 -20.81
N LEU A 268 3.92 27.93 -21.18
CA LEU A 268 3.50 26.57 -20.85
C LEU A 268 4.65 25.87 -20.15
N ASP A 269 4.51 25.77 -18.84
CA ASP A 269 5.47 25.19 -17.93
C ASP A 269 4.83 24.09 -17.07
N PHE A 270 5.66 23.14 -16.68
CA PHE A 270 5.30 22.00 -15.87
C PHE A 270 6.19 21.98 -14.64
N ASN A 271 5.62 21.65 -13.49
CA ASN A 271 6.38 21.31 -12.30
C ASN A 271 6.32 19.79 -12.08
N THR A 272 7.25 19.25 -11.32
CA THR A 272 7.17 17.87 -10.87
C THR A 272 7.77 17.75 -9.48
N ASN A 273 7.05 17.03 -8.63
CA ASN A 273 7.53 16.60 -7.32
C ASN A 273 7.89 15.14 -7.40
N GLY A 274 9.03 14.75 -6.85
CA GLY A 274 9.47 13.36 -6.88
C GLY A 274 10.19 12.93 -5.63
N ILE A 275 10.43 11.63 -5.52
CA ILE A 275 11.16 11.02 -4.41
C ILE A 275 12.26 10.15 -4.99
N PHE A 276 13.51 10.49 -4.67
CA PHE A 276 14.63 9.56 -4.81
C PHE A 276 14.69 8.62 -3.62
N VAL A 277 15.16 7.41 -3.88
CA VAL A 277 15.50 6.41 -2.89
C VAL A 277 16.95 6.03 -3.10
N GLN A 278 17.77 6.23 -2.08
CA GLN A 278 19.16 5.79 -2.11
C GLN A 278 19.26 4.40 -1.49
N GLU A 279 19.67 3.42 -2.29
CA GLU A 279 19.95 2.07 -1.79
C GLU A 279 21.34 2.05 -1.15
N PHE A 280 21.43 1.79 0.15
CA PHE A 280 22.73 1.58 0.80
C PHE A 280 23.36 0.27 0.32
N SER A 281 24.62 0.32 -0.09
CA SER A 281 25.44 -0.90 -0.14
C SER A 281 25.69 -1.35 1.30
N ALA A 282 25.17 -2.51 1.68
CA ALA A 282 25.25 -3.03 3.03
C ALA A 282 26.72 -3.15 3.49
N ASN A 283 27.10 -2.36 4.51
CA ASN A 283 28.28 -2.68 5.31
C ASN A 283 27.90 -3.84 6.24
N PRO A 284 28.56 -5.02 6.18
CA PRO A 284 28.14 -6.23 6.89
C PRO A 284 28.11 -6.11 8.42
N PHE A 285 28.66 -5.04 8.99
CA PHE A 285 28.83 -4.84 10.43
C PHE A 285 27.94 -3.75 11.04
N SER A 286 27.12 -3.05 10.25
CA SER A 286 26.13 -2.11 10.80
C SER A 286 24.73 -2.67 10.63
N ILE A 287 24.14 -3.16 11.73
CA ILE A 287 22.70 -3.45 11.84
C ILE A 287 21.97 -2.09 11.93
N THR A 288 22.04 -1.31 10.86
CA THR A 288 21.17 -0.17 10.65
C THR A 288 19.99 -0.70 9.85
N PHE A 289 18.95 -1.14 10.55
CA PHE A 289 17.62 -1.40 9.97
C PHE A 289 16.98 -0.03 9.60
N GLY A 290 17.67 0.72 8.75
CA GLY A 290 17.24 2.03 8.27
C GLY A 290 16.29 1.83 7.10
N MET A 291 15.15 2.52 7.15
CA MET A 291 14.33 2.73 5.95
C MET A 291 15.23 3.35 4.88
N PRO A 292 15.10 2.96 3.60
CA PRO A 292 15.94 3.54 2.56
C PRO A 292 15.70 5.06 2.52
N ASN A 293 16.79 5.83 2.36
CA ASN A 293 16.72 7.28 2.44
C ASN A 293 15.84 7.81 1.30
N GLN A 294 14.69 8.38 1.66
CA GLN A 294 13.79 9.05 0.74
C GLN A 294 14.14 10.54 0.67
N ILE A 295 14.57 10.97 -0.50
CA ILE A 295 14.99 12.35 -0.76
C ILE A 295 13.96 12.97 -1.70
N PRO A 296 13.03 13.79 -1.18
CA PRO A 296 12.08 14.50 -2.02
C PRO A 296 12.82 15.57 -2.83
N PHE A 297 12.34 15.82 -4.04
CA PHE A 297 12.81 16.88 -4.90
C PHE A 297 11.64 17.56 -5.60
N GLU A 298 11.87 18.79 -6.02
CA GLU A 298 10.99 19.56 -6.87
C GLU A 298 11.82 20.14 -8.01
N THR A 299 11.30 20.08 -9.23
CA THR A 299 11.90 20.73 -10.39
C THR A 299 10.81 21.19 -11.35
N SER A 300 11.11 22.18 -12.17
CA SER A 300 10.19 22.73 -13.16
C SER A 300 10.85 22.78 -14.53
N THR A 301 10.05 22.82 -15.58
CA THR A 301 10.54 23.10 -16.92
C THR A 301 10.99 24.55 -17.04
N ASP A 302 11.94 24.80 -17.93
CA ASP A 302 12.27 26.17 -18.34
C ASP A 302 11.05 26.88 -18.91
N ASP A 303 10.93 28.19 -18.64
CA ASP A 303 9.88 29.04 -19.20
C ASP A 303 9.89 28.97 -20.73
N LYS A 304 8.83 28.40 -21.30
CA LYS A 304 8.69 28.21 -22.74
C LYS A 304 7.47 28.97 -23.23
N ASN A 305 7.73 30.13 -23.81
CA ASN A 305 6.70 30.91 -24.49
C ASN A 305 6.26 30.20 -25.78
N ILE A 306 5.00 29.78 -25.81
CA ILE A 306 4.37 29.13 -26.95
C ILE A 306 3.44 30.11 -27.64
N THR A 307 3.60 30.26 -28.96
CA THR A 307 2.72 31.08 -29.78
C THR A 307 1.62 30.22 -30.38
N VAL A 308 0.38 30.47 -29.95
CA VAL A 308 -0.83 29.85 -30.46
C VAL A 308 -1.46 30.75 -31.52
N SER A 309 -1.67 30.20 -32.71
CA SER A 309 -2.36 30.88 -33.82
C SER A 309 -3.85 30.53 -33.83
N ASP A 310 -4.69 31.51 -34.19
CA ASP A 310 -6.09 31.23 -34.55
C ASP A 310 -6.17 30.43 -35.85
N LEU A 311 -7.31 29.77 -36.05
CA LEU A 311 -7.62 29.13 -37.33
C LEU A 311 -7.87 30.21 -38.40
N PRO A 312 -7.36 30.07 -39.64
CA PRO A 312 -7.56 31.07 -40.69
C PRO A 312 -9.05 31.29 -41.01
N GLU A 313 -9.51 32.54 -41.10
CA GLU A 313 -10.88 32.80 -41.56
C GLU A 313 -11.02 32.69 -43.10
N LYS A 314 -9.89 32.78 -43.81
CA LYS A 314 -9.85 32.64 -45.26
C LYS A 314 -10.02 31.17 -45.67
N ASP A 315 -10.84 30.91 -46.69
CA ASP A 315 -11.12 29.59 -47.27
C ASP A 315 -11.77 28.58 -46.29
N LYS A 316 -12.34 29.08 -45.18
CA LYS A 316 -13.06 28.30 -44.18
C LYS A 316 -14.39 27.78 -44.76
N PRO A 317 -14.55 26.45 -44.93
CA PRO A 317 -15.78 25.89 -45.50
C PRO A 317 -16.98 26.09 -44.58
N ALA A 318 -18.17 26.27 -45.14
CA ALA A 318 -19.41 26.41 -44.37
C ALA A 318 -19.75 25.14 -43.55
N SER A 319 -19.27 23.97 -43.98
CA SER A 319 -19.42 22.68 -43.30
C SER A 319 -18.38 22.43 -42.20
N PHE A 320 -17.41 23.33 -42.00
CA PHE A 320 -16.42 23.21 -40.92
C PHE A 320 -17.05 23.37 -39.54
N ASN A 321 -16.87 22.36 -38.69
CA ASN A 321 -17.54 22.27 -37.38
C ASN A 321 -16.59 22.16 -36.18
N GLY A 322 -15.28 22.40 -36.39
CA GLY A 322 -14.26 22.43 -35.35
C GLY A 322 -13.26 21.26 -35.36
N ALA A 323 -13.32 20.37 -36.34
CA ALA A 323 -12.37 19.26 -36.48
C ALA A 323 -10.97 19.77 -36.87
N VAL A 324 -9.96 19.52 -36.03
CA VAL A 324 -8.56 19.91 -36.27
C VAL A 324 -7.67 18.67 -36.20
N GLY A 325 -6.93 18.41 -37.28
CA GLY A 325 -6.08 17.22 -37.41
C GLY A 325 -6.05 16.69 -38.84
N LYS A 326 -5.73 15.41 -38.99
CA LYS A 326 -5.65 14.70 -40.27
C LYS A 326 -6.63 13.55 -40.27
N PHE A 327 -7.64 13.64 -41.13
CA PHE A 327 -8.75 12.70 -41.15
C PHE A 327 -9.00 12.13 -42.53
N SER A 328 -9.62 10.95 -42.56
CA SER A 328 -10.18 10.28 -43.72
C SER A 328 -11.59 9.78 -43.39
N LEU A 329 -12.38 9.51 -44.42
CA LEU A 329 -13.71 8.96 -44.30
C LEU A 329 -13.76 7.53 -44.85
N SER A 330 -14.45 6.62 -44.15
CA SER A 330 -14.81 5.31 -44.69
C SER A 330 -16.06 5.40 -45.57
N SER A 331 -16.33 4.37 -46.37
CA SER A 331 -17.55 4.31 -47.17
C SER A 331 -18.82 4.33 -46.31
N MET A 332 -19.85 4.98 -46.81
CA MET A 332 -21.15 5.10 -46.14
C MET A 332 -21.88 3.74 -46.18
N LYS A 333 -22.36 3.28 -45.03
CA LYS A 333 -23.13 2.04 -44.90
C LYS A 333 -24.57 2.35 -44.53
N VAL A 334 -25.53 1.61 -45.10
CA VAL A 334 -26.96 1.84 -44.89
C VAL A 334 -27.62 0.55 -44.44
N GLU A 335 -28.38 0.61 -43.35
CA GLU A 335 -29.12 -0.52 -42.82
C GLU A 335 -30.55 -0.11 -42.42
N PRO A 336 -31.59 -0.78 -42.94
CA PRO A 336 -31.58 -1.75 -44.04
C PRO A 336 -31.41 -1.08 -45.43
N GLU A 337 -30.92 -1.84 -46.42
CA GLU A 337 -30.68 -1.34 -47.80
C GLU A 337 -31.95 -1.23 -48.66
N SER A 338 -33.08 -1.77 -48.18
CA SER A 338 -34.38 -1.73 -48.86
C SER A 338 -35.46 -1.31 -47.86
N ILE A 339 -36.16 -0.22 -48.15
CA ILE A 339 -37.17 0.39 -47.28
C ILE A 339 -38.35 0.92 -48.10
N SER A 340 -39.48 1.17 -47.45
CA SER A 340 -40.61 1.90 -48.05
C SER A 340 -40.55 3.40 -47.73
N VAL A 341 -41.26 4.22 -48.51
CA VAL A 341 -41.41 5.65 -48.19
C VAL A 341 -41.97 5.82 -46.77
N GLY A 342 -41.34 6.71 -45.98
CA GLY A 342 -41.69 6.97 -44.59
C GLY A 342 -41.01 6.05 -43.56
N GLU A 343 -40.36 4.96 -43.97
CA GLU A 343 -39.61 4.10 -43.05
C GLU A 343 -38.20 4.66 -42.78
N PRO A 344 -37.74 4.67 -41.51
CA PRO A 344 -36.40 5.12 -41.19
C PRO A 344 -35.32 4.09 -41.56
N CYS A 345 -34.19 4.55 -42.09
CA CYS A 345 -32.97 3.76 -42.18
C CYS A 345 -31.82 4.42 -41.40
N ILE A 346 -30.82 3.61 -41.07
CA ILE A 346 -29.62 4.04 -40.36
C ILE A 346 -28.48 4.14 -41.35
N VAL A 347 -27.86 5.31 -41.41
CA VAL A 347 -26.59 5.51 -42.12
C VAL A 347 -25.45 5.50 -41.11
N SER A 348 -24.43 4.69 -41.36
CA SER A 348 -23.17 4.73 -40.61
C SER A 348 -22.03 5.30 -41.45
N VAL A 349 -21.25 6.22 -40.86
CA VAL A 349 -20.05 6.83 -41.46
C VAL A 349 -18.93 6.82 -40.43
N ASP A 350 -17.75 6.32 -40.79
CA ASP A 350 -16.58 6.37 -39.91
C ASP A 350 -15.63 7.49 -40.32
N VAL A 351 -15.25 8.31 -39.33
CA VAL A 351 -14.16 9.28 -39.45
C VAL A 351 -12.93 8.67 -38.79
N MET A 352 -11.90 8.39 -39.58
CA MET A 352 -10.64 7.80 -39.13
C MET A 352 -9.55 8.86 -39.19
N GLY A 353 -8.57 8.82 -38.27
CA GLY A 353 -7.43 9.72 -38.38
C GLY A 353 -6.72 10.02 -37.08
N MET A 354 -6.00 11.15 -37.09
CA MET A 354 -5.19 11.66 -35.99
C MET A 354 -5.54 13.12 -35.71
N GLY A 355 -5.89 13.47 -34.48
CA GLY A 355 -6.24 14.83 -34.11
C GLY A 355 -7.11 14.92 -32.86
N ASN A 356 -7.84 16.03 -32.73
CA ASN A 356 -8.70 16.27 -31.57
C ASN A 356 -10.10 15.67 -31.77
N PHE A 357 -10.28 14.39 -31.45
CA PHE A 357 -11.58 13.70 -31.60
C PHE A 357 -12.70 14.23 -30.69
N THR A 358 -12.37 14.95 -29.62
CA THR A 358 -13.33 15.67 -28.77
C THR A 358 -14.00 16.81 -29.53
N ARG A 359 -13.29 17.43 -30.49
CA ARG A 359 -13.82 18.52 -31.33
C ARG A 359 -14.43 18.05 -32.65
N VAL A 360 -14.20 16.80 -33.06
CA VAL A 360 -14.83 16.23 -34.26
C VAL A 360 -16.33 16.06 -34.03
N LYS A 361 -17.15 16.92 -34.64
CA LYS A 361 -18.61 16.78 -34.63
C LYS A 361 -19.09 15.98 -35.83
N ALA A 362 -20.34 15.52 -35.78
CA ALA A 362 -20.96 14.76 -36.85
C ALA A 362 -20.89 15.52 -38.19
N PRO A 363 -20.37 14.88 -39.26
CA PRO A 363 -20.49 15.38 -40.62
C PRO A 363 -21.94 15.73 -41.00
N SER A 364 -22.13 16.70 -41.89
CA SER A 364 -23.47 17.16 -42.29
C SER A 364 -23.87 16.60 -43.64
N PHE A 365 -25.12 16.18 -43.76
CA PHE A 365 -25.71 15.86 -45.06
C PHE A 365 -25.97 17.12 -45.88
N GLU A 366 -25.79 17.00 -47.20
CA GLU A 366 -26.31 17.99 -48.14
C GLU A 366 -27.84 18.04 -48.03
N LYS A 367 -28.40 19.26 -48.02
CA LYS A 367 -29.85 19.44 -47.88
C LYS A 367 -30.55 18.93 -49.13
N HIS A 368 -31.24 17.80 -49.01
CA HIS A 368 -32.02 17.20 -50.10
C HIS A 368 -33.52 17.25 -49.79
N PRO A 369 -34.40 17.72 -50.70
CA PRO A 369 -35.83 17.85 -50.44
C PRO A 369 -36.50 16.49 -50.13
N ASP A 370 -35.99 15.44 -50.76
CA ASP A 370 -36.58 14.08 -50.69
C ASP A 370 -36.16 13.28 -49.46
N TRP A 371 -35.32 13.84 -48.58
CA TRP A 371 -34.87 13.18 -47.36
C TRP A 371 -35.18 14.02 -46.13
N LYS A 372 -35.55 13.37 -45.04
CA LYS A 372 -35.60 13.96 -43.70
C LYS A 372 -34.47 13.36 -42.86
N THR A 373 -33.54 14.18 -42.41
CA THR A 373 -32.37 13.74 -41.65
C THR A 373 -32.52 14.12 -40.17
N TYR A 374 -32.06 13.25 -39.28
CA TYR A 374 -32.00 13.48 -37.84
C TYR A 374 -30.55 13.53 -37.36
N GLY A 375 -30.33 14.05 -36.15
CA GLY A 375 -28.99 14.16 -35.55
C GLY A 375 -28.32 12.80 -35.36
N ALA A 376 -27.00 12.76 -35.53
CA ALA A 376 -26.22 11.54 -35.40
C ALA A 376 -25.98 11.15 -33.94
N LYS A 377 -25.90 9.85 -33.67
CA LYS A 377 -25.25 9.31 -32.48
C LYS A 377 -23.81 8.96 -32.82
N SER A 378 -22.85 9.29 -31.97
CA SER A 378 -21.43 8.99 -32.19
C SER A 378 -20.89 7.97 -31.20
N SER A 379 -20.00 7.10 -31.65
CA SER A 379 -19.14 6.24 -30.84
C SER A 379 -17.68 6.44 -31.22
N PHE A 380 -16.74 6.32 -30.28
CA PHE A 380 -15.32 6.49 -30.53
C PHE A 380 -14.54 5.25 -30.10
N ALA A 381 -13.75 4.69 -31.01
CA ALA A 381 -12.78 3.65 -30.76
C ALA A 381 -11.38 4.29 -30.77
N ASP A 382 -10.72 4.27 -29.61
CA ASP A 382 -9.38 4.83 -29.44
C ASP A 382 -8.30 3.81 -29.84
N GLU A 383 -7.41 4.21 -30.77
CA GLU A 383 -6.25 3.43 -31.21
C GLU A 383 -4.92 4.02 -30.71
N SER A 384 -4.96 5.12 -29.97
CA SER A 384 -3.80 5.77 -29.36
C SER A 384 -3.52 5.29 -27.93
N ASN A 385 -3.97 4.08 -27.60
CA ASN A 385 -3.85 3.49 -26.28
C ASN A 385 -4.37 4.42 -25.16
N GLY A 386 -5.54 5.04 -25.29
CA GLY A 386 -6.12 5.88 -24.24
C GLY A 386 -5.78 7.38 -24.35
N MET A 387 -4.92 7.81 -25.28
CA MET A 387 -4.63 9.23 -25.51
C MET A 387 -5.73 9.96 -26.28
N GLN A 388 -6.70 9.25 -26.86
CA GLN A 388 -7.77 9.79 -27.71
C GLN A 388 -7.29 10.69 -28.87
N TYR A 389 -6.04 10.51 -29.31
CA TYR A 389 -5.41 11.28 -30.38
C TYR A 389 -5.53 10.57 -31.74
N VAL A 390 -5.49 9.24 -31.76
CA VAL A 390 -5.65 8.41 -32.97
C VAL A 390 -6.83 7.49 -32.75
N GLY A 391 -7.71 7.37 -33.74
CA GLY A 391 -8.82 6.44 -33.63
C GLY A 391 -9.85 6.55 -34.74
N ILE A 392 -11.00 5.95 -34.46
CA ILE A 392 -12.12 5.81 -35.38
C ILE A 392 -13.38 6.32 -34.67
N LYS A 393 -14.00 7.36 -35.22
CA LYS A 393 -15.27 7.91 -34.73
C LYS A 393 -16.41 7.53 -35.67
N ASN A 394 -17.26 6.61 -35.22
CA ASN A 394 -18.42 6.14 -35.96
C ASN A 394 -19.62 7.07 -35.68
N PHE A 395 -20.26 7.55 -36.74
CA PHE A 395 -21.48 8.36 -36.69
C PHE A 395 -22.64 7.59 -37.29
N ARG A 396 -23.73 7.44 -36.52
CA ARG A 396 -24.97 6.79 -36.95
C ARG A 396 -26.10 7.80 -37.06
N TYR A 397 -26.60 8.01 -38.27
CA TYR A 397 -27.70 8.92 -38.58
C TYR A 397 -28.97 8.14 -38.83
N THR A 398 -30.10 8.66 -38.36
CA THR A 398 -31.41 8.20 -38.81
C THR A 398 -31.89 9.11 -39.92
N ILE A 399 -32.23 8.55 -41.08
CA ILE A 399 -32.78 9.30 -42.22
C ILE A 399 -34.07 8.63 -42.70
N VAL A 400 -35.00 9.43 -43.23
CA VAL A 400 -36.31 8.96 -43.71
C VAL A 400 -36.54 9.48 -45.13
N PRO A 401 -36.82 8.60 -46.11
CA PRO A 401 -37.15 8.99 -47.46
C PRO A 401 -38.58 9.55 -47.54
N LYS A 402 -38.76 10.60 -48.33
CA LYS A 402 -40.07 11.22 -48.59
C LYS A 402 -40.65 10.88 -49.97
N LYS A 403 -39.85 10.31 -50.86
CA LYS A 403 -40.25 9.91 -52.22
C LYS A 403 -39.83 8.48 -52.52
N PRO A 404 -40.60 7.77 -53.36
CA PRO A 404 -40.21 6.45 -53.87
C PRO A 404 -39.10 6.57 -54.92
N ASP A 405 -38.58 5.41 -55.33
CA ASP A 405 -37.61 5.25 -56.43
C ASP A 405 -36.28 5.97 -56.20
N LEU A 406 -35.97 6.28 -54.93
CA LEU A 406 -34.65 6.79 -54.54
C LEU A 406 -33.65 5.62 -54.56
N THR A 407 -32.56 5.80 -55.32
CA THR A 407 -31.50 4.80 -55.48
C THR A 407 -30.27 5.08 -54.62
N LYS A 408 -30.15 6.31 -54.07
CA LYS A 408 -29.03 6.75 -53.25
C LYS A 408 -29.49 7.62 -52.09
N THR A 409 -28.73 7.51 -51.01
CA THR A 409 -28.83 8.41 -49.84
C THR A 409 -28.21 9.78 -50.14
N PRO A 410 -28.45 10.82 -49.31
CA PRO A 410 -27.82 12.13 -49.49
C PRO A 410 -26.30 12.06 -49.35
N LYS A 411 -25.60 12.89 -50.13
CA LYS A 411 -24.16 13.12 -50.02
C LYS A 411 -23.81 13.69 -48.64
N ILE A 412 -22.66 13.30 -48.11
CA ILE A 412 -22.15 13.81 -46.83
C ILE A 412 -20.84 14.55 -47.03
N GLU A 413 -20.68 15.66 -46.32
CA GLU A 413 -19.48 16.48 -46.35
C GLU A 413 -18.88 16.59 -44.95
N PHE A 414 -17.56 16.44 -44.88
CA PHE A 414 -16.77 16.60 -43.67
C PHE A 414 -15.59 17.51 -43.95
N SER A 415 -15.58 18.68 -43.30
CA SER A 415 -14.49 19.63 -43.40
C SER A 415 -13.69 19.67 -42.10
N PHE A 416 -12.37 19.65 -42.24
CA PHE A 416 -11.43 19.75 -41.14
C PHE A 416 -10.27 20.70 -41.50
N PHE A 417 -9.59 21.22 -40.48
CA PHE A 417 -8.37 21.97 -40.67
C PHE A 417 -7.17 21.04 -40.51
N ASP A 418 -6.34 20.94 -41.55
CA ASP A 418 -5.08 20.19 -41.53
C ASP A 418 -3.95 21.14 -41.09
N PRO A 419 -3.46 21.02 -39.85
CA PRO A 419 -2.44 21.92 -39.33
C PRO A 419 -1.05 21.70 -39.96
N GLU A 420 -0.79 20.54 -40.59
CA GLU A 420 0.47 20.29 -41.31
C GLU A 420 0.50 21.05 -42.64
N LYS A 421 -0.63 21.11 -43.33
CA LYS A 421 -0.77 21.86 -44.60
C LYS A 421 -1.22 23.31 -44.41
N GLU A 422 -1.59 23.68 -43.19
CA GLU A 422 -2.15 24.99 -42.83
C GLU A 422 -3.40 25.36 -43.66
N GLN A 423 -4.20 24.36 -44.05
CA GLN A 423 -5.32 24.52 -44.98
C GLN A 423 -6.54 23.71 -44.57
N TYR A 424 -7.72 24.21 -44.92
CA TYR A 424 -8.96 23.45 -44.80
C TYR A 424 -9.06 22.39 -45.90
N GLN A 425 -9.45 21.18 -45.51
CA GLN A 425 -9.76 20.10 -46.43
C GLN A 425 -11.20 19.67 -46.23
N THR A 426 -11.91 19.47 -47.34
CA THR A 426 -13.28 18.96 -47.35
C THR A 426 -13.29 17.61 -48.04
N LEU A 427 -13.63 16.58 -47.27
CA LEU A 427 -13.87 15.25 -47.80
C LEU A 427 -15.36 15.09 -48.05
N SER A 428 -15.69 14.43 -49.14
CA SER A 428 -17.07 14.10 -49.43
C SER A 428 -17.23 12.66 -49.85
N LEU A 429 -18.29 12.04 -49.36
CA LEU A 429 -18.73 10.72 -49.80
C LEU A 429 -20.05 10.86 -50.55
N ASP A 430 -20.09 10.20 -51.69
CA ASP A 430 -21.33 9.99 -52.40
C ASP A 430 -22.28 9.11 -51.58
N GLY A 431 -23.57 9.31 -51.80
CA GLY A 431 -24.61 8.53 -51.14
C GLY A 431 -24.46 7.03 -51.40
N ALA A 432 -24.62 6.25 -50.33
CA ALA A 432 -24.74 4.80 -50.40
C ALA A 432 -26.02 4.39 -51.13
N ASN A 433 -25.95 3.26 -51.83
CA ASN A 433 -27.09 2.69 -52.57
C ASN A 433 -28.19 2.26 -51.59
N ILE A 434 -29.43 2.56 -51.96
CA ILE A 434 -30.63 2.18 -51.20
C ILE A 434 -31.78 1.97 -52.19
N SER A 435 -32.69 1.05 -51.90
CA SER A 435 -33.91 0.85 -52.67
C SER A 435 -35.11 1.37 -51.89
N VAL A 436 -35.83 2.37 -52.42
CA VAL A 436 -37.03 2.92 -51.77
C VAL A 436 -38.29 2.57 -52.56
N ALA A 437 -39.11 1.69 -52.00
CA ALA A 437 -40.40 1.31 -52.59
C ALA A 437 -41.51 2.34 -52.26
N PRO A 438 -42.48 2.56 -53.16
CA PRO A 438 -43.71 3.29 -52.83
C PRO A 438 -44.40 2.67 -51.61
N THR A 439 -44.97 3.52 -50.74
CA THR A 439 -45.84 3.05 -49.66
C THR A 439 -47.09 2.41 -50.26
N GLY A 440 -47.05 1.10 -50.48
CA GLY A 440 -48.23 0.32 -50.80
C GLY A 440 -49.06 0.15 -49.53
N VAL A 441 -50.35 0.49 -49.58
CA VAL A 441 -51.33 -0.02 -48.61
C VAL A 441 -51.46 -1.51 -48.87
N VAL A 442 -50.54 -2.29 -48.32
CA VAL A 442 -50.71 -3.73 -48.18
C VAL A 442 -51.09 -3.94 -46.73
N GLN A 443 -52.36 -4.31 -46.51
CA GLN A 443 -52.77 -5.00 -45.29
C GLN A 443 -51.99 -6.31 -45.24
N THR A 444 -50.77 -6.27 -44.71
CA THR A 444 -50.05 -7.48 -44.38
C THR A 444 -50.66 -7.98 -43.09
N LYS A 445 -51.48 -9.02 -43.22
CA LYS A 445 -51.91 -9.90 -42.13
C LYS A 445 -50.65 -10.31 -41.36
N VAL A 446 -50.40 -9.63 -40.24
CA VAL A 446 -49.42 -10.08 -39.24
C VAL A 446 -50.04 -11.31 -38.61
N GLU A 447 -49.68 -12.47 -39.14
CA GLU A 447 -49.87 -13.72 -38.45
C GLU A 447 -48.92 -13.72 -37.27
N SER A 448 -49.46 -13.34 -36.11
CA SER A 448 -48.79 -13.39 -34.82
C SER A 448 -48.45 -14.83 -34.47
N LYS A 449 -47.25 -15.27 -34.86
CA LYS A 449 -46.52 -16.27 -34.08
C LYS A 449 -45.90 -15.56 -32.88
N GLN A 450 -46.54 -15.73 -31.72
CA GLN A 450 -45.88 -15.53 -30.44
C GLN A 450 -44.73 -16.53 -30.34
N THR A 451 -43.53 -16.07 -30.70
CA THR A 451 -42.30 -16.62 -30.13
C THR A 451 -41.76 -15.55 -29.22
N ASN A 452 -41.77 -15.82 -27.91
CA ASN A 452 -40.99 -15.07 -26.94
C ASN A 452 -39.51 -15.24 -27.28
N GLU A 453 -39.00 -14.38 -28.14
CA GLU A 453 -37.56 -14.19 -28.29
C GLU A 453 -37.22 -12.84 -27.67
N LYS A 454 -36.65 -12.92 -26.47
CA LYS A 454 -35.96 -11.81 -25.81
C LYS A 454 -35.05 -11.13 -26.83
N SER A 455 -34.92 -9.81 -26.71
CA SER A 455 -33.78 -9.08 -27.29
C SER A 455 -32.51 -9.92 -27.14
N PRO A 456 -31.65 -10.01 -28.17
CA PRO A 456 -30.37 -10.65 -27.99
C PRO A 456 -29.66 -9.88 -26.87
N GLU A 457 -29.48 -10.55 -25.74
CA GLU A 457 -28.48 -10.13 -24.77
C GLU A 457 -27.17 -9.94 -25.56
N PRO A 458 -26.42 -8.85 -25.32
CA PRO A 458 -25.13 -8.72 -25.97
C PRO A 458 -24.32 -9.95 -25.59
N ASN A 459 -24.07 -10.80 -26.59
CA ASN A 459 -23.21 -11.96 -26.46
C ASN A 459 -21.77 -11.43 -26.31
N PHE A 460 -21.39 -11.15 -25.07
CA PHE A 460 -20.02 -10.87 -24.67
C PHE A 460 -19.20 -12.15 -24.46
N ASP A 461 -19.67 -13.33 -24.87
CA ASP A 461 -18.91 -14.57 -24.73
C ASP A 461 -17.90 -14.80 -25.88
N LYS A 462 -17.70 -13.82 -26.78
CA LYS A 462 -16.76 -13.98 -27.91
C LYS A 462 -15.78 -12.85 -28.18
N ILE A 463 -15.65 -11.87 -27.27
CA ILE A 463 -14.55 -10.89 -27.31
C ILE A 463 -13.81 -10.89 -25.97
N ILE A 464 -13.46 -12.09 -25.53
CA ILE A 464 -12.23 -12.27 -24.78
C ILE A 464 -11.56 -13.46 -25.44
N ASN A 465 -10.56 -13.20 -26.28
CA ASN A 465 -9.41 -14.10 -26.31
C ASN A 465 -8.74 -13.95 -24.94
N THR A 466 -9.39 -14.42 -23.87
CA THR A 466 -8.62 -15.01 -22.80
C THR A 466 -7.97 -16.20 -23.47
N GLN A 467 -6.67 -16.07 -23.79
CA GLN A 467 -5.86 -17.24 -23.61
C GLN A 467 -6.23 -17.73 -22.21
N ASN A 468 -6.86 -18.91 -22.14
CA ASN A 468 -6.80 -19.67 -20.91
C ASN A 468 -5.30 -19.86 -20.69
N VAL A 469 -4.68 -18.91 -19.99
CA VAL A 469 -3.60 -19.24 -19.10
C VAL A 469 -4.32 -20.13 -18.12
N SER A 470 -4.39 -21.42 -18.46
CA SER A 470 -4.44 -22.47 -17.47
C SER A 470 -3.34 -22.08 -16.52
N GLY A 471 -3.70 -21.36 -15.45
CA GLY A 471 -2.79 -21.10 -14.36
C GLY A 471 -2.37 -22.48 -13.95
N ASP A 472 -1.14 -22.83 -14.27
CA ASP A 472 -0.68 -24.20 -14.17
C ASP A 472 -0.77 -24.57 -12.69
N THR A 473 -1.85 -25.25 -12.33
CA THR A 473 -2.10 -25.71 -10.95
C THR A 473 -1.12 -26.84 -10.59
N SER A 474 -0.14 -27.14 -11.46
CA SER A 474 0.98 -28.05 -11.25
C SER A 474 1.65 -27.85 -9.88
N LEU A 475 1.80 -26.61 -9.40
CA LEU A 475 2.40 -26.34 -8.09
C LEU A 475 1.59 -26.92 -6.92
N PHE A 476 0.26 -26.84 -6.95
CA PHE A 476 -0.61 -27.38 -5.88
C PHE A 476 -0.76 -28.90 -5.94
N LYS A 477 -0.44 -29.52 -7.09
CA LYS A 477 -0.40 -30.98 -7.28
C LYS A 477 0.94 -31.59 -6.87
N SER A 478 1.99 -30.77 -6.73
CA SER A 478 3.31 -31.26 -6.33
C SER A 478 3.33 -31.64 -4.84
N PRO A 479 3.69 -32.87 -4.48
CA PRO A 479 3.85 -33.26 -3.08
C PRO A 479 4.95 -32.46 -2.37
N LEU A 480 5.94 -31.97 -3.13
CA LEU A 480 7.05 -31.17 -2.61
C LEU A 480 6.59 -29.79 -2.13
N PHE A 481 5.58 -29.20 -2.79
CA PHE A 481 4.93 -27.97 -2.35
C PHE A 481 4.32 -28.15 -0.95
N TRP A 482 3.55 -29.22 -0.73
CA TRP A 482 2.92 -29.50 0.57
C TRP A 482 3.93 -29.82 1.67
N ILE A 483 5.02 -30.51 1.36
CA ILE A 483 6.12 -30.76 2.30
C ILE A 483 6.75 -29.44 2.78
N ILE A 484 7.01 -28.51 1.85
CA ILE A 484 7.56 -27.20 2.19
C ILE A 484 6.59 -26.39 3.07
N GLN A 485 5.29 -26.41 2.76
CA GLN A 485 4.28 -25.74 3.60
C GLN A 485 4.23 -26.31 5.03
N ILE A 486 4.29 -27.63 5.17
CA ILE A 486 4.34 -28.29 6.49
C ILE A 486 5.61 -27.91 7.24
N LEU A 487 6.75 -27.85 6.56
CA LEU A 487 8.04 -27.50 7.17
C LEU A 487 8.05 -26.06 7.71
N ILE A 488 7.47 -25.11 6.96
CA ILE A 488 7.31 -23.71 7.41
C ILE A 488 6.42 -23.67 8.66
N LEU A 489 5.32 -24.42 8.68
CA LEU A 489 4.39 -24.46 9.81
C LEU A 489 5.05 -25.07 11.05
N LEU A 490 5.84 -26.12 10.88
CA LEU A 490 6.63 -26.74 11.96
C LEU A 490 7.65 -25.75 12.54
N ALA A 491 8.35 -24.98 11.69
CA ALA A 491 9.32 -24.00 12.14
C ALA A 491 8.67 -22.89 13.00
N VAL A 492 7.49 -22.40 12.62
CA VAL A 492 6.72 -21.43 13.41
C VAL A 492 6.27 -22.03 14.74
N ALA A 493 5.79 -23.27 14.75
CA ALA A 493 5.39 -23.96 15.98
C ALA A 493 6.58 -24.12 16.95
N ILE A 494 7.74 -24.53 16.44
CA ILE A 494 8.99 -24.62 17.23
C ILE A 494 9.38 -23.25 17.79
N PHE A 495 9.30 -22.19 16.98
CA PHE A 495 9.61 -20.83 17.42
C PHE A 495 8.68 -20.35 18.55
N ILE A 496 7.37 -20.59 18.43
CA ILE A 496 6.40 -20.22 19.47
C ILE A 496 6.67 -20.99 20.77
N VAL A 497 6.93 -22.29 20.70
CA VAL A 497 7.26 -23.10 21.88
C VAL A 497 8.57 -22.63 22.52
N ALA A 498 9.59 -22.34 21.72
CA ALA A 498 10.87 -21.81 22.22
C ALA A 498 10.70 -20.45 22.92
N LYS A 499 9.94 -19.53 22.32
CA LYS A 499 9.70 -18.20 22.88
C LYS A 499 8.85 -18.25 24.15
N THR A 500 7.80 -19.08 24.17
CA THR A 500 6.95 -19.23 25.36
C THR A 500 7.70 -19.89 26.51
N ASN A 501 8.55 -20.87 26.25
CA ASN A 501 9.42 -21.44 27.28
C ASN A 501 10.44 -20.42 27.79
N LYS A 502 11.06 -19.62 26.92
CA LYS A 502 11.97 -18.54 27.33
C LYS A 502 11.28 -17.52 28.23
N LEU A 503 10.09 -17.06 27.85
CA LEU A 503 9.29 -16.12 28.65
C LEU A 503 8.88 -16.70 30.00
N LYS A 504 8.59 -18.01 30.09
CA LYS A 504 8.33 -18.68 31.38
C LYS A 504 9.56 -18.68 32.29
N LEU A 505 10.77 -18.79 31.74
CA LEU A 505 12.01 -18.67 32.53
C LEU A 505 12.28 -17.22 32.96
N GLU A 506 11.90 -16.22 32.17
CA GLU A 506 12.14 -14.80 32.52
C GLU A 506 11.10 -14.24 33.50
N ASN A 507 9.84 -14.69 33.41
CA ASN A 507 8.73 -14.14 34.19
C ASN A 507 8.45 -14.88 35.51
N ASP A 508 8.91 -16.13 35.67
CA ASP A 508 8.71 -16.92 36.90
C ASP A 508 10.05 -17.26 37.56
N PRO A 509 10.45 -16.53 38.62
CA PRO A 509 11.72 -16.75 39.30
C PRO A 509 11.78 -18.12 40.01
N ILE A 510 10.63 -18.67 40.44
CA ILE A 510 10.56 -19.97 41.13
C ILE A 510 10.82 -21.09 40.12
N TYR A 511 10.18 -21.02 38.95
CA TYR A 511 10.39 -21.99 37.88
C TYR A 511 11.83 -21.95 37.34
N ALA A 512 12.38 -20.75 37.11
CA ALA A 512 13.77 -20.59 36.67
C ALA A 512 14.78 -21.16 37.68
N LYS A 513 14.56 -20.87 38.98
CA LYS A 513 15.37 -21.43 40.06
C LYS A 513 15.31 -22.97 40.08
N LYS A 514 14.11 -23.55 39.96
CA LYS A 514 13.93 -25.01 39.93
C LYS A 514 14.72 -25.65 38.79
N ILE A 515 14.60 -25.13 37.56
CA ILE A 515 15.31 -25.64 36.38
C ILE A 515 16.83 -25.48 36.53
N ARG A 516 17.31 -24.32 37.00
CA ARG A 516 18.73 -24.08 37.27
C ARG A 516 19.28 -25.06 38.32
N SER A 517 18.56 -25.26 39.41
CA SER A 517 18.97 -26.14 40.52
C SER A 517 19.00 -27.61 40.08
N GLN A 518 18.03 -28.09 39.30
CA GLN A 518 18.07 -29.43 38.71
C GLN A 518 19.25 -29.63 37.76
N LYS A 519 19.56 -28.62 36.91
CA LYS A 519 20.71 -28.67 36.01
C LYS A 519 22.03 -28.71 36.78
N ASN A 520 22.15 -27.91 37.85
CA ASN A 520 23.33 -27.87 38.71
C ASN A 520 23.51 -29.17 39.50
N ALA A 521 22.43 -29.76 40.02
CA ALA A 521 22.48 -31.05 40.70
C ALA A 521 23.04 -32.15 39.78
N LEU A 522 22.57 -32.22 38.52
CA LEU A 522 23.11 -33.14 37.52
C LEU A 522 24.58 -32.84 37.16
N HIS A 523 24.96 -31.58 37.11
CA HIS A 523 26.34 -31.18 36.86
C HIS A 523 27.28 -31.65 37.99
N PHE A 524 26.94 -31.35 39.25
CA PHE A 524 27.74 -31.78 40.40
C PHE A 524 27.72 -33.30 40.59
N LEU A 525 26.63 -33.99 40.23
CA LEU A 525 26.58 -35.46 40.23
C LEU A 525 27.59 -36.06 39.23
N LYS A 526 27.73 -35.46 38.04
CA LYS A 526 28.76 -35.86 37.07
C LYS A 526 30.17 -35.62 37.60
N LEU A 527 30.40 -34.50 38.30
CA LEU A 527 31.70 -34.21 38.92
C LEU A 527 32.01 -35.15 40.08
N ALA A 528 31.04 -35.48 40.94
CA ALA A 528 31.19 -36.47 42.00
C ALA A 528 31.53 -37.86 41.44
N LYS A 529 30.92 -38.25 40.31
CA LYS A 529 31.27 -39.48 39.60
C LYS A 529 32.74 -39.47 39.15
N LYS A 530 33.18 -38.37 38.53
CA LYS A 530 34.56 -38.21 38.07
C LYS A 530 35.57 -38.21 39.24
N ALA A 531 35.21 -37.59 40.36
CA ALA A 531 36.03 -37.60 41.58
C ALA A 531 36.19 -39.03 42.15
N THR A 532 35.11 -39.82 42.09
CA THR A 532 35.13 -41.25 42.46
C THR A 532 36.07 -42.05 41.56
N GLU A 533 36.03 -41.81 40.25
CA GLU A 533 36.91 -42.46 39.26
C GLU A 533 38.39 -42.12 39.51
N ASN A 534 38.66 -40.91 39.98
CA ASN A 534 40.01 -40.43 40.31
C ASN A 534 40.46 -40.74 41.75
N ASN A 535 39.64 -41.43 42.55
CA ASN A 535 39.85 -41.67 43.99
C ASN A 535 40.12 -40.41 44.83
N ASP A 536 39.54 -39.26 44.44
CA ASP A 536 39.65 -38.01 45.19
C ASP A 536 38.50 -37.87 46.18
N THR A 537 38.74 -38.27 47.43
CA THR A 537 37.76 -38.22 48.53
C THR A 537 37.26 -36.82 48.81
N ALA A 538 38.16 -35.82 48.77
CA ALA A 538 37.81 -34.47 49.16
C ALA A 538 36.88 -33.83 48.12
N LEU A 539 37.27 -33.94 46.85
CA LEU A 539 36.49 -33.42 45.73
C LEU A 539 35.19 -34.19 45.53
N PHE A 540 35.16 -35.49 45.87
CA PHE A 540 33.92 -36.26 45.90
C PHE A 540 32.92 -35.70 46.91
N LEU A 541 33.32 -35.53 48.18
CA LEU A 541 32.43 -35.07 49.24
C LEU A 541 31.89 -33.66 48.97
N GLU A 542 32.73 -32.76 48.45
CA GLU A 542 32.31 -31.42 48.06
C GLU A 542 31.23 -31.45 46.97
N ASN A 543 31.44 -32.24 45.91
CA ASN A 543 30.47 -32.35 44.82
C ASN A 543 29.21 -33.13 45.24
N ALA A 544 29.32 -34.11 46.15
CA ALA A 544 28.19 -34.83 46.72
C ALA A 544 27.28 -33.88 47.52
N ARG A 545 27.85 -33.06 48.41
CA ARG A 545 27.10 -32.02 49.14
C ARG A 545 26.41 -31.04 48.19
N LYS A 546 27.13 -30.51 47.19
CA LYS A 546 26.56 -29.58 46.19
C LYS A 546 25.45 -30.23 45.37
N THR A 547 25.56 -31.52 45.05
CA THR A 547 24.51 -32.28 44.36
C THR A 547 23.21 -32.30 45.18
N ILE A 548 23.31 -32.64 46.47
CA ILE A 548 22.15 -32.70 47.38
C ILE A 548 21.56 -31.32 47.65
N GLN A 549 22.40 -30.31 47.92
CA GLN A 549 21.96 -28.93 48.10
C GLN A 549 21.18 -28.41 46.88
N ASN A 550 21.67 -28.67 45.66
CA ASN A 550 20.97 -28.25 44.44
C ASN A 550 19.70 -29.10 44.18
N ALA A 551 19.70 -30.39 44.51
CA ALA A 551 18.52 -31.24 44.37
C ALA A 551 17.39 -30.83 45.33
N LEU A 552 17.72 -30.49 46.57
CA LEU A 552 16.76 -30.01 47.58
C LEU A 552 16.29 -28.58 47.29
N ALA A 553 17.17 -27.70 46.81
CA ALA A 553 16.82 -26.34 46.39
C ALA A 553 15.85 -26.32 45.20
N ALA A 554 15.88 -27.34 44.34
CA ALA A 554 14.93 -27.48 43.24
C ALA A 554 13.48 -27.70 43.71
N SER A 555 13.30 -28.21 44.94
CA SER A 555 11.99 -28.47 45.53
C SER A 555 11.63 -27.56 46.71
N SER A 556 12.47 -26.58 47.04
CA SER A 556 12.27 -25.69 48.20
C SER A 556 12.42 -24.20 47.84
N GLN A 557 11.94 -23.33 48.73
CA GLN A 557 12.07 -21.87 48.56
C GLN A 557 13.50 -21.37 48.85
N THR A 558 14.33 -22.17 49.53
CA THR A 558 15.72 -21.84 49.93
C THR A 558 16.73 -22.02 48.79
N GLU A 559 17.69 -21.10 48.65
CA GLU A 559 18.82 -21.25 47.69
C GLU A 559 19.74 -22.42 48.06
N SER A 560 20.40 -23.03 47.08
CA SER A 560 21.23 -24.23 47.28
C SER A 560 22.28 -24.06 48.39
N ASP A 561 22.94 -22.91 48.41
CA ASP A 561 24.08 -22.68 49.28
C ASP A 561 23.65 -22.39 50.72
N ALA A 562 22.37 -22.01 50.92
CA ALA A 562 21.76 -21.76 52.23
C ALA A 562 21.18 -23.01 52.89
N ILE A 563 21.11 -24.15 52.17
CA ILE A 563 20.62 -25.41 52.74
C ILE A 563 21.69 -26.00 53.66
N LEU A 564 21.40 -25.96 54.96
CA LEU A 564 22.20 -26.59 56.02
C LEU A 564 21.77 -28.04 56.25
N LEU A 565 22.62 -28.83 56.92
CA LEU A 565 22.35 -30.24 57.21
C LEU A 565 21.00 -30.44 57.90
N ARG A 566 20.69 -29.65 58.93
CA ARG A 566 19.41 -29.73 59.67
C ARG A 566 18.20 -29.57 58.74
N GLN A 567 18.26 -28.59 57.85
CA GLN A 567 17.19 -28.30 56.90
C GLN A 567 17.09 -29.38 55.82
N ALA A 568 18.22 -29.95 55.39
CA ALA A 568 18.23 -31.08 54.46
C ALA A 568 17.55 -32.32 55.07
N ILE A 569 17.84 -32.63 56.34
CA ILE A 569 17.22 -33.74 57.06
C ILE A 569 15.70 -33.55 57.18
N GLU A 570 15.26 -32.34 57.55
CA GLU A 570 13.83 -31.99 57.65
C GLU A 570 13.09 -32.24 56.32
N ILE A 571 13.62 -31.72 55.21
CA ILE A 571 13.03 -31.91 53.88
C ILE A 571 13.03 -33.39 53.45
N MET A 572 14.04 -34.16 53.83
CA MET A 572 14.09 -35.60 53.52
C MET A 572 13.08 -36.42 54.34
N LEU A 573 12.89 -36.08 55.62
CA LEU A 573 11.89 -36.71 56.47
C LEU A 573 10.48 -36.43 55.96
N GLU A 574 10.18 -35.18 55.57
CA GLU A 574 8.91 -34.81 54.94
C GLU A 574 8.64 -35.61 53.66
N LYS A 575 9.70 -35.95 52.91
CA LYS A 575 9.61 -36.75 51.67
C LYS A 575 9.63 -38.27 51.87
N GLY A 576 9.70 -38.74 53.12
CA GLY A 576 9.62 -40.17 53.45
C GLY A 576 10.89 -40.98 53.14
N PHE A 577 12.06 -40.34 53.16
CA PHE A 577 13.34 -41.06 53.03
C PHE A 577 13.64 -41.93 54.26
N GLN A 578 14.36 -43.04 54.03
CA GLN A 578 14.75 -43.96 55.11
C GLN A 578 15.91 -43.39 55.93
N GLN A 579 16.08 -43.88 57.17
CA GLN A 579 17.15 -43.45 58.07
C GLN A 579 18.54 -43.61 57.44
N GLU A 580 18.75 -44.68 56.66
CA GLU A 580 20.00 -44.93 55.91
C GLU A 580 20.34 -43.83 54.89
N ASP A 581 19.33 -43.27 54.21
CA ASP A 581 19.52 -42.18 53.24
C ASP A 581 19.85 -40.85 53.95
N ILE A 582 19.30 -40.66 55.16
CA ILE A 582 19.55 -39.50 56.04
C ILE A 582 20.98 -39.54 56.61
N ASP A 583 21.43 -40.71 57.05
CA ASP A 583 22.79 -40.93 57.56
C ASP A 583 23.83 -40.72 56.44
N THR A 584 23.51 -41.15 55.22
CA THR A 584 24.34 -40.91 54.02
C THR A 584 24.51 -39.42 53.75
N ILE A 585 23.44 -38.62 53.82
CA ILE A 585 23.54 -37.16 53.62
C ILE A 585 24.29 -36.47 54.76
N SER A 586 24.09 -36.93 55.99
CA SER A 586 24.87 -36.44 57.15
C SER A 586 26.36 -36.64 56.93
N THR A 587 26.75 -37.77 56.33
CA THR A 587 28.13 -38.07 55.96
C THR A 587 28.67 -37.08 54.91
N PHE A 588 27.87 -36.67 53.92
CA PHE A 588 28.30 -35.69 52.91
C PHE A 588 28.50 -34.29 53.50
N PHE A 589 27.60 -33.83 54.36
CA PHE A 589 27.72 -32.51 54.98
C PHE A 589 28.87 -32.47 56.00
N ALA A 590 28.91 -33.44 56.93
CA ALA A 590 29.96 -33.53 57.93
C ALA A 590 31.34 -33.77 57.31
N GLY A 591 31.42 -34.55 56.22
CA GLY A 591 32.65 -34.80 55.48
C GLY A 591 33.24 -33.53 54.89
N VAL A 592 32.42 -32.65 54.31
CA VAL A 592 32.89 -31.34 53.79
C VAL A 592 33.31 -30.41 54.92
N ASP A 593 32.57 -30.38 56.03
CA ASP A 593 32.95 -29.56 57.18
C ASP A 593 34.27 -30.06 57.79
N ALA A 594 34.47 -31.38 57.90
CA ALA A 594 35.72 -31.98 58.36
C ALA A 594 36.91 -31.68 57.43
N ILE A 595 36.69 -31.55 56.11
CA ILE A 595 37.74 -31.10 55.17
C ILE A 595 38.15 -29.66 55.47
N ASN A 596 37.17 -28.77 55.68
CA ASN A 596 37.42 -27.34 55.90
C ASN A 596 38.08 -27.07 57.26
N TYR A 597 37.83 -27.90 58.28
CA TYR A 597 38.38 -27.76 59.62
C TYR A 597 39.50 -28.76 59.96
N GLY A 598 40.01 -29.50 58.96
CA GLY A 598 41.22 -30.34 59.07
C GLY A 598 41.07 -31.69 59.79
N GLY A 599 39.84 -32.18 59.99
CA GLY A 599 39.54 -33.37 60.79
C GLY A 599 39.18 -34.65 60.01
N LEU A 600 39.31 -34.69 58.69
CA LEU A 600 38.85 -35.84 57.88
C LEU A 600 39.88 -36.99 57.86
N ASP A 601 39.53 -38.13 58.45
CA ASP A 601 40.23 -39.40 58.19
C ASP A 601 39.74 -39.99 56.85
N LYS A 602 40.60 -39.95 55.84
CA LYS A 602 40.28 -40.40 54.47
C LYS A 602 40.26 -41.93 54.33
N SER A 603 40.85 -42.67 55.26
CA SER A 603 41.05 -44.12 55.16
C SER A 603 39.78 -44.94 55.42
N SER A 604 38.80 -44.36 56.11
CA SER A 604 37.56 -45.02 56.51
C SER A 604 36.36 -44.77 55.57
N ILE A 605 36.53 -43.98 54.50
CA ILE A 605 35.43 -43.53 53.63
C ILE A 605 35.39 -44.34 52.33
N ASN A 606 34.36 -45.18 52.16
CA ASN A 606 34.12 -45.91 50.92
C ASN A 606 33.36 -45.05 49.89
N ILE A 607 34.11 -44.31 49.06
CA ILE A 607 33.55 -43.39 48.06
C ILE A 607 32.68 -44.10 47.01
N LYS A 608 33.00 -45.36 46.64
CA LYS A 608 32.27 -46.09 45.60
C LYS A 608 30.85 -46.43 46.05
N GLU A 609 30.70 -46.85 47.30
CA GLU A 609 29.42 -47.12 47.94
C GLU A 609 28.62 -45.83 48.14
N LEU A 610 29.26 -44.79 48.68
CA LEU A 610 28.64 -43.47 48.82
C LEU A 610 28.19 -42.87 47.49
N MET A 611 28.89 -43.11 46.39
CA MET A 611 28.47 -42.68 45.05
C MET A 611 27.22 -43.41 44.56
N GLN A 612 27.02 -44.68 44.93
CA GLN A 612 25.79 -45.41 44.62
C GLN A 612 24.61 -44.84 45.40
N ASN A 613 24.79 -44.57 46.70
CA ASN A 613 23.77 -43.97 47.54
C ASN A 613 23.43 -42.54 47.08
N LEU A 614 24.43 -41.73 46.69
CA LEU A 614 24.22 -40.40 46.12
C LEU A 614 23.33 -40.44 44.86
N LYS A 615 23.55 -41.41 43.96
CA LYS A 615 22.71 -41.57 42.75
C LYS A 615 21.29 -41.97 43.11
N LYS A 616 21.12 -42.90 44.05
CA LYS A 616 19.81 -43.36 44.54
C LYS A 616 19.02 -42.18 45.10
N ILE A 617 19.63 -41.44 46.03
CA ILE A 617 19.03 -40.27 46.68
C ILE A 617 18.70 -39.17 45.66
N HIS A 618 19.63 -38.83 44.77
CA HIS A 618 19.37 -37.83 43.72
C HIS A 618 18.21 -38.24 42.80
N THR A 619 18.05 -39.53 42.50
CA THR A 619 16.95 -40.03 41.66
C THR A 619 15.60 -39.94 42.38
N GLN A 620 15.57 -40.19 43.69
CA GLN A 620 14.38 -40.06 44.51
C GLN A 620 13.99 -38.59 44.78
N LEU A 621 14.96 -37.67 44.73
CA LEU A 621 14.73 -36.23 44.89
C LEU A 621 14.21 -35.53 43.61
N LYS A 622 14.32 -36.18 42.45
CA LYS A 622 13.83 -35.68 41.15
C LYS A 622 12.32 -35.85 41.01
#